data_AF-A0ABD0PQV2-F1
#
_entry.id   AF-A0ABD0PQV2-F1
#
_cell.length_a   1.000
_cell.length_b   1.000
_cell.length_c   1.000
_cell.angle_alpha   90.00
_cell.angle_beta   90.00
_cell.angle_gamma   90.00
#
_symmetry.space_group_name_H-M   'P 1'
#
loop_
_entity.id
_entity.type
_entity.pdbx_description
1 polymer ?
#
loop_
_entity_poly.entity_id
_entity_poly.type
_entity_poly.pdbx_seq_one_letter_code
_entity_poly.pdbx_strand_id
1 'polypeptide(L)' 'PPVIRVYPESQAREPGVTASLRCYAEGIPDPQLSWLKNGMDITTKLSKQLTLQ' A
#
# COMPACT_ATOMS: atom_id res chain seq x y z
N PRO A 1 14.28 7.29 11.45
CA PRO A 1 12.89 7.59 11.02
C PRO A 1 12.54 6.74 9.80
N PRO A 2 11.27 6.39 9.56
CA PRO A 2 10.88 5.64 8.37
C PRO A 2 11.04 6.48 7.10
N VAL A 3 11.57 5.88 6.04
CA VAL A 3 11.74 6.50 4.71
C VAL A 3 11.09 5.61 3.67
N ILE A 4 10.18 6.18 2.87
CA ILE A 4 9.56 5.47 1.75
C ILE A 4 10.57 5.38 0.60
N ARG A 5 10.82 4.16 0.12
CA ARG A 5 11.72 3.85 -1.00
C ARG A 5 10.96 3.50 -2.26
N VAL A 6 9.79 2.88 -2.12
CA VAL A 6 8.89 2.58 -3.23
C VAL A 6 7.55 3.23 -2.92
N TYR A 7 7.19 4.21 -3.73
CA TYR A 7 5.90 4.88 -3.67
C TYR A 7 4.88 4.10 -4.50
N PRO A 8 3.62 4.01 -4.06
CA PRO A 8 2.55 3.48 -4.90
C PRO A 8 2.30 4.40 -6.09
N GLU A 9 2.01 3.80 -7.24
CA GLU A 9 1.66 4.50 -8.47
C GLU A 9 0.15 4.51 -8.68
N SER A 10 -0.37 5.60 -9.24
CA SER A 10 -1.77 5.69 -9.65
C SER A 10 -2.07 4.72 -10.80
N GLN A 11 -3.14 3.94 -10.68
CA GLN A 11 -3.58 3.00 -11.71
C GLN A 11 -5.03 3.26 -12.10
N ALA A 12 -5.30 3.35 -13.40
CA ALA A 12 -6.64 3.25 -13.96
C ALA A 12 -6.84 1.82 -14.47
N ARG A 13 -7.90 1.15 -14.00
CA ARG A 13 -8.25 -0.22 -14.38
C ARG A 13 -9.72 -0.29 -14.77
N GLU A 14 -10.03 -1.17 -15.71
CA GLU A 14 -11.42 -1.47 -16.07
C GLU A 14 -12.14 -2.16 -14.89
N PRO A 15 -13.47 -2.03 -14.79
CA PRO A 15 -14.25 -2.75 -13.78
C PRO A 15 -13.99 -4.26 -13.80
N GLY A 16 -13.77 -4.85 -12.61
CA GLY A 16 -13.44 -6.27 -12.46
C GLY A 16 -11.97 -6.62 -12.74
N VAL A 17 -11.15 -5.67 -13.17
CA VAL A 17 -9.70 -5.84 -13.28
C VAL A 17 -9.04 -5.43 -11.98
N THR A 18 -8.24 -6.34 -11.44
CA THR A 18 -7.53 -6.12 -10.17
C THR A 18 -6.48 -5.01 -10.28
N ALA A 19 -6.52 -4.05 -9.36
CA ALA A 19 -5.46 -3.06 -9.15
C ALA A 19 -4.50 -3.53 -8.04
N SER A 20 -3.20 -3.29 -8.23
CA SER A 20 -2.19 -3.67 -7.24
C SER A 20 -1.24 -2.53 -6.95
N LEU A 21 -1.26 -2.05 -5.70
CA LEU A 21 -0.47 -0.93 -5.20
C LEU A 21 0.64 -1.47 -4.32
N ARG A 22 1.88 -1.04 -4.52
CA ARG A 22 3.04 -1.50 -3.74
C ARG A 22 3.65 -0.34 -2.97
N CYS A 23 4.09 -0.61 -1.75
CA CYS A 23 4.79 0.35 -0.91
C CYS A 23 5.93 -0.36 -0.17
N TYR A 24 7.08 0.30 -0.11
CA TYR A 24 8.22 -0.16 0.68
C TYR A 24 8.82 1.01 1.44
N ALA A 25 9.04 0.81 2.74
CA ALA A 25 9.71 1.75 3.61
C ALA A 25 10.84 1.05 4.38
N GLU A 26 11.87 1.82 4.72
CA GLU A 26 13.03 1.41 5.49
C GLU A 26 13.15 2.26 6.76
N GLY A 27 13.68 1.70 7.83
CA GLY A 27 13.89 2.39 9.10
C GLY A 27 14.39 1.41 10.17
N ILE A 28 14.88 1.94 11.28
CA ILE A 28 15.22 1.13 12.47
C ILE A 28 14.42 1.69 13.65
N PRO A 29 13.53 0.90 14.28
CA PRO A 29 13.13 -0.47 13.89
C PRO A 29 12.37 -0.51 12.55
N ASP A 30 12.16 -1.70 12.00
CA ASP A 30 11.45 -1.89 10.73
C ASP A 30 10.06 -1.23 10.75
N PRO A 31 9.72 -0.43 9.72
CA PRO A 31 8.48 0.30 9.71
C PRO A 31 7.28 -0.60 9.46
N GLN A 32 6.16 -0.28 10.12
CA GLN A 32 4.87 -0.88 9.86
C GLN A 32 4.14 -0.08 8.77
N LEU A 33 3.57 -0.79 7.79
CA LEU A 33 2.78 -0.20 6.72
C LEU A 33 1.30 -0.49 6.93
N SER A 34 0.47 0.53 6.74
CA SER A 34 -0.99 0.43 6.70
C SER A 34 -1.52 1.11 5.43
N TRP A 35 -2.69 0.67 4.99
CA TRP A 35 -3.38 1.24 3.83
C TRP A 35 -4.70 1.83 4.24
N LEU A 36 -4.97 3.04 3.74
CA LEU A 36 -6.21 3.77 3.94
C LEU A 36 -6.94 3.89 2.61
N LYS A 37 -8.26 3.70 2.62
CA LYS A 37 -9.15 4.08 1.51
C LYS A 37 -10.09 5.17 2.02
N ASN A 38 -10.00 6.36 1.42
CA ASN A 38 -10.82 7.52 1.81
C ASN A 38 -10.74 7.85 3.32
N GLY A 39 -9.54 7.72 3.91
CA GLY A 39 -9.32 7.96 5.34
C GLY A 39 -9.73 6.82 6.27
N MET A 40 -10.26 5.71 5.75
CA MET A 40 -10.60 4.52 6.52
C MET A 40 -9.53 3.44 6.38
N ASP A 41 -9.13 2.83 7.50
CA ASP A 41 -8.25 1.67 7.51
C ASP A 41 -8.92 0.48 6.81
N ILE A 42 -8.23 -0.05 5.80
CA ILE A 42 -8.68 -1.23 5.04
C ILE A 42 -7.76 -2.44 5.31
N THR A 43 -7.11 -2.43 6.46
CA THR A 43 -5.99 -3.28 6.85
C THR A 43 -6.20 -4.74 6.47
N THR A 44 -5.44 -5.21 5.47
CA THR A 44 -4.93 -6.58 5.46
C THR A 44 -3.59 -6.52 6.17
N LYS A 45 -3.43 -7.26 7.27
CA LYS A 45 -2.22 -7.18 8.12
C LYS A 45 -0.94 -7.32 7.28
N LEU A 46 0.02 -6.40 7.43
CA LEU A 46 1.42 -6.52 7.00
C LEU A 46 1.68 -6.64 5.49
N SER A 47 0.88 -6.01 4.64
CA SER A 47 1.01 -6.18 3.20
C SER A 47 1.76 -4.99 2.57
N LYS A 48 3.01 -5.26 2.13
CA LYS A 48 3.79 -4.40 1.22
C LYS A 48 3.05 -4.13 -0.11
N GLN A 49 1.93 -4.81 -0.33
CA GLN A 49 1.10 -4.75 -1.51
C GLN A 49 -0.39 -4.73 -1.13
N LEU A 50 -1.13 -3.73 -1.58
CA LEU A 50 -2.59 -3.70 -1.51
C LEU A 50 -3.16 -4.14 -2.86
N THR A 51 -4.11 -5.07 -2.81
CA THR A 51 -4.81 -5.58 -4.00
C THR A 51 -6.29 -5.21 -3.89
N LEU A 52 -6.83 -4.58 -4.92
CA LEU A 52 -8.23 -4.14 -5.02
C LEU A 52 -8.87 -4.83 -6.23
N GLN A 53 -10.09 -5.35 -6.08
CA GLN A 53 -10.88 -5.97 -7.15
C GLN A 53 -12.10 -5.10 -7.48
#